data_AF-A0A418Y662-F1
#
_entry.id   AF-A0A418Y662-F1
#
_cell.length_a   1.000
_cell.length_b   1.000
_cell.length_c   1.000
_cell.angle_alpha   90.00
_cell.angle_beta   90.00
_cell.angle_gamma   90.00
#
_symmetry.space_group_name_H-M   'P 1'
#
loop_
_entity.id
_entity.type
_entity.pdbx_description
1 polymer ?
#
loop_
_entity_poly.entity_id
_entity_poly.type
_entity_poly.pdbx_seq_one_letter_code
_entity_poly.pdbx_strand_id
1 'polypeptide(L)'
;MKQAETSAVDFVGIAQHRPRKCPTDPVAGPAGWQEAPAQCVWQGRLQMRRWQVAGAEAPASCVGRPAKWLAWQRHRYGLAPASPGAAWRSAWKSHAVAAGADAGRERIAIVETSGAGWTATEWTWSPSPRPASRAWQQARWDKLVKSASALRGADPAPNDAMLAVWERNLNGRAGEIGADGWRWESDGKCLRLTTLAAADIPLPLPYAREDARLEQRAAMQIRLARRYPSATFVAPFRMLDLQGGGRHAGAKYTAIWTERATVTGQIWIPLKNEERALRAQVVANLPARYDTPAGLAARSNSVRAIEQELASIATIWSATYER
;
A
#
# COMPACT_ATOMS: atom_id res chain seq x y z
N MET A 1 -24.46 26.33 18.17
CA MET A 1 -24.61 24.87 17.92
C MET A 1 -23.24 24.21 18.05
N LYS A 2 -23.01 23.41 19.10
CA LYS A 2 -21.80 22.59 19.20
C LYS A 2 -21.98 21.40 18.26
N GLN A 3 -21.19 21.32 17.19
CA GLN A 3 -21.03 20.07 16.47
C GLN A 3 -20.51 19.04 17.47
N ALA A 4 -21.33 18.05 17.78
CA ALA A 4 -20.86 16.86 18.46
C ALA A 4 -19.85 16.20 17.51
N GLU A 5 -18.56 16.37 17.80
CA GLU A 5 -17.50 15.66 17.10
C GLU A 5 -17.65 14.17 17.42
N THR A 6 -18.36 13.44 16.56
CA THR A 6 -18.37 11.98 16.56
C THR A 6 -17.03 11.49 16.02
N SER A 7 -15.98 11.62 16.86
CA SER A 7 -14.79 10.80 16.71
C SER A 7 -15.05 9.45 17.37
N ALA A 8 -14.62 8.35 16.76
CA ALA A 8 -14.76 7.01 17.32
C ALA A 8 -14.09 6.85 18.71
N VAL A 9 -13.24 7.80 19.11
CA VAL A 9 -12.60 7.81 20.42
C VAL A 9 -12.73 9.19 21.09
N ASP A 10 -13.52 9.25 22.16
CA ASP A 10 -13.71 10.47 22.96
C ASP A 10 -12.47 10.80 23.81
N PHE A 11 -11.85 11.93 23.49
CA PHE A 11 -10.71 12.49 24.22
C PHE A 11 -11.04 12.85 25.66
N VAL A 12 -12.21 13.41 25.94
CA VAL A 12 -12.56 13.84 27.29
C VAL A 12 -12.79 12.63 28.18
N GLY A 13 -13.45 11.60 27.65
CA GLY A 13 -13.65 10.30 28.32
C GLY A 13 -12.36 9.58 28.69
N ILE A 14 -11.32 9.65 27.83
CA ILE A 14 -10.00 9.06 28.13
C ILE A 14 -9.19 9.93 29.10
N ALA A 15 -9.17 11.25 28.86
CA ALA A 15 -8.34 12.18 29.60
C ALA A 15 -8.78 12.37 31.05
N GLN A 16 -10.10 12.35 31.31
CA GLN A 16 -10.74 12.68 32.60
C GLN A 16 -10.31 14.04 33.19
N HIS A 17 -9.68 14.89 32.39
CA HIS A 17 -9.19 16.22 32.73
C HIS A 17 -9.46 17.17 31.56
N ARG A 18 -9.56 18.47 31.84
CA ARG A 18 -9.73 19.48 30.81
C ARG A 18 -8.46 19.57 29.92
N PRO A 19 -8.57 19.37 28.59
CA PRO A 19 -7.45 19.53 27.68
C PRO A 19 -6.88 20.96 27.73
N ARG A 20 -5.57 21.06 27.59
CA ARG A 20 -4.86 22.33 27.34
C ARG A 20 -4.12 22.24 26.01
N LYS A 21 -3.81 23.39 25.41
CA LYS A 21 -2.94 23.43 24.22
C LYS A 21 -1.56 22.86 24.57
N CYS A 22 -1.03 21.97 23.74
CA CYS A 22 0.33 21.48 23.90
C CYS A 22 1.36 22.60 23.57
N PRO A 23 2.52 22.64 24.25
CA PRO A 23 3.61 23.54 23.92
C PRO A 23 4.49 23.03 22.76
N THR A 24 3.98 22.13 21.93
CA THR A 24 4.74 21.48 20.85
C THR A 24 4.48 22.13 19.50
N ASP A 25 5.48 22.06 18.62
CA ASP A 25 5.36 22.56 17.26
C ASP A 25 4.28 21.79 16.48
N PRO A 26 3.56 22.49 15.57
CA PRO A 26 2.63 21.86 14.66
C PRO A 26 3.34 20.82 13.79
N VAL A 27 2.68 19.68 13.56
CA VAL A 27 3.17 18.67 12.63
C VAL A 27 2.30 18.70 11.38
N ALA A 28 2.89 19.27 10.33
CA ALA A 28 2.28 19.34 9.02
C ALA A 28 1.81 17.95 8.57
N GLY A 29 0.52 17.85 8.29
CA GLY A 29 -0.08 16.66 7.70
C GLY A 29 0.33 16.48 6.23
N PRO A 30 -0.03 15.35 5.62
CA PRO A 30 0.15 15.15 4.19
C PRO A 30 -0.69 16.17 3.39
N ALA A 31 -0.33 16.37 2.13
CA ALA A 31 -0.93 17.43 1.30
C ALA A 31 -2.48 17.41 1.33
N GLY A 32 -3.07 18.58 1.59
CA GLY A 32 -4.52 18.76 1.68
C GLY A 32 -5.13 18.53 3.06
N TRP A 33 -4.40 18.00 4.03
CA TRP A 33 -4.88 17.86 5.41
C TRP A 33 -4.66 19.13 6.22
N GLN A 34 -5.70 19.59 6.91
CA GLN A 34 -5.66 20.73 7.82
C GLN A 34 -5.42 20.24 9.25
N GLU A 35 -4.40 20.79 9.92
CA GLU A 35 -4.07 20.44 11.30
C GLU A 35 -4.88 21.29 12.30
N ALA A 36 -5.35 20.66 13.37
CA ALA A 36 -5.92 21.33 14.53
C ALA A 36 -4.86 21.44 15.66
N PRO A 37 -4.94 22.47 16.53
CA PRO A 37 -4.02 22.60 17.65
C PRO A 37 -3.97 21.36 18.54
N ALA A 38 -2.77 20.86 18.80
CA ALA A 38 -2.56 19.70 19.65
C ALA A 38 -3.08 19.91 21.09
N GLN A 39 -3.73 18.89 21.63
CA GLN A 39 -4.31 18.89 22.97
C GLN A 39 -3.50 17.98 23.92
N CYS A 40 -3.20 18.49 25.10
CA CYS A 40 -2.36 17.84 26.11
C CYS A 40 -3.08 17.71 27.45
N VAL A 41 -2.89 16.57 28.11
CA VAL A 41 -3.30 16.30 29.50
C VAL A 41 -2.21 15.55 30.27
N TRP A 42 -2.43 15.34 31.56
CA TRP A 42 -1.49 14.65 32.46
C TRP A 42 -0.08 15.26 32.43
N GLN A 43 -0.01 16.59 32.51
CA GLN A 43 1.24 17.36 32.41
C GLN A 43 1.98 17.14 31.07
N GLY A 44 1.23 17.00 29.97
CA GLY A 44 1.77 16.83 28.62
C GLY A 44 2.21 15.41 28.29
N ARG A 45 1.95 14.44 29.18
CA ARG A 45 2.26 13.01 28.98
C ARG A 45 1.32 12.32 28.02
N LEU A 46 0.07 12.76 27.92
CA LEU A 46 -0.85 12.34 26.86
C LEU A 46 -1.08 13.52 25.94
N GLN A 47 -0.79 13.31 24.66
CA GLN A 47 -0.94 14.29 23.60
C GLN A 47 -1.88 13.73 22.54
N MET A 48 -2.79 14.55 22.04
CA MET A 48 -3.64 14.25 20.90
C MET A 48 -3.46 15.32 19.83
N ARG A 49 -3.20 14.87 18.61
CA ARG A 49 -3.10 15.69 17.40
C ARG A 49 -4.19 15.26 16.44
N ARG A 50 -4.77 16.22 15.73
CA ARG A 50 -5.86 15.95 14.80
C ARG A 50 -5.61 16.66 13.48
N TRP A 51 -5.89 15.94 12.40
CA TRP A 51 -5.97 16.47 11.06
C TRP A 51 -7.35 16.20 10.48
N GLN A 52 -7.83 17.12 9.66
CA GLN A 52 -9.10 17.00 8.96
C GLN A 52 -8.91 17.34 7.50
N VAL A 53 -9.65 16.65 6.65
CA VAL A 53 -9.68 16.96 5.23
C VAL A 53 -11.12 16.86 4.72
N ALA A 54 -11.60 17.98 4.17
CA ALA A 54 -12.95 18.08 3.64
C ALA A 54 -13.02 17.66 2.16
N GLY A 55 -14.16 17.08 1.78
CA GLY A 55 -14.50 16.78 0.39
C GLY A 55 -13.99 15.45 -0.14
N ALA A 56 -14.55 15.07 -1.29
CA ALA A 56 -14.19 13.86 -2.01
C ALA A 56 -12.74 13.89 -2.51
N GLU A 57 -12.23 12.69 -2.83
CA GLU A 57 -10.96 12.50 -3.51
C GLU A 57 -10.86 13.41 -4.75
N ALA A 58 -9.68 13.96 -5.03
CA ALA A 58 -9.48 14.63 -6.32
C ALA A 58 -9.69 13.60 -7.46
N PRO A 59 -10.45 13.91 -8.53
CA PRO A 59 -10.80 12.95 -9.58
C PRO A 59 -9.61 12.27 -10.28
N ALA A 60 -8.41 12.86 -10.17
CA ALA A 60 -7.17 12.37 -10.76
C ALA A 60 -6.20 11.74 -9.75
N SER A 61 -6.57 11.56 -8.48
CA SER A 61 -5.70 10.93 -7.48
C SER A 61 -5.57 9.43 -7.74
N CYS A 62 -4.34 8.91 -7.74
CA CYS A 62 -4.11 7.47 -7.91
C CYS A 62 -4.62 6.64 -6.72
N VAL A 63 -4.35 7.14 -5.53
CA VAL A 63 -4.68 6.51 -4.24
C VAL A 63 -5.35 7.50 -3.30
N GLY A 64 -6.16 6.95 -2.41
CA GLY A 64 -6.95 7.61 -1.40
C GLY A 64 -6.18 8.59 -0.51
N ARG A 65 -6.83 9.68 -0.08
CA ARG A 65 -6.39 10.51 1.05
C ARG A 65 -6.06 9.69 2.31
N PRO A 66 -6.89 8.73 2.76
CA PRO A 66 -6.54 7.89 3.90
C PRO A 66 -5.33 6.99 3.63
N ALA A 67 -5.11 6.54 2.38
CA ALA A 67 -3.91 5.78 2.00
C ALA A 67 -2.63 6.61 2.13
N LYS A 68 -2.66 7.86 1.63
CA LYS A 68 -1.54 8.80 1.77
C LYS A 68 -1.24 9.11 3.23
N TRP A 69 -2.28 9.30 4.04
CA TRP A 69 -2.13 9.52 5.47
C TRP A 69 -1.54 8.31 6.19
N LEU A 70 -2.02 7.10 5.89
CA LEU A 70 -1.51 5.86 6.47
C LEU A 70 -0.02 5.68 6.19
N ALA A 71 0.40 5.84 4.93
CA ALA A 71 1.82 5.72 4.55
C ALA A 71 2.70 6.77 5.25
N TRP A 72 2.26 8.04 5.27
CA TRP A 72 2.94 9.12 5.99
C TRP A 72 3.09 8.81 7.49
N GLN A 73 2.04 8.33 8.14
CA GLN A 73 2.05 8.06 9.57
C GLN A 73 2.92 6.84 9.92
N ARG A 74 2.90 5.79 9.09
CA ARG A 74 3.75 4.61 9.27
C ARG A 74 5.23 4.96 9.21
N HIS A 75 5.63 5.83 8.27
CA HIS A 75 6.99 6.37 8.22
C HIS A 75 7.36 7.13 9.50
N ARG A 76 6.48 8.00 10.02
CA ARG A 76 6.70 8.73 11.29
C ARG A 76 6.83 7.83 12.52
N TYR A 77 6.30 6.62 12.45
CA TYR A 77 6.38 5.61 13.51
C TYR A 77 7.59 4.68 13.36
N GLY A 78 8.42 4.86 12.33
CA GLY A 78 9.54 3.98 12.05
C GLY A 78 9.10 2.54 11.73
N LEU A 79 7.83 2.34 11.34
CA LEU A 79 7.34 1.01 10.97
C LEU A 79 8.04 0.55 9.70
N ALA A 80 8.50 -0.70 9.68
CA ALA A 80 9.20 -1.26 8.54
C ALA A 80 8.33 -1.09 7.27
N PRO A 81 8.89 -0.58 6.16
CA PRO A 81 8.17 -0.40 4.91
C PRO A 81 7.45 -1.65 4.41
N ALA A 82 8.01 -2.82 4.76
CA ALA A 82 7.57 -4.16 4.39
C ALA A 82 6.62 -4.83 5.41
N SER A 83 6.15 -4.11 6.45
CA SER A 83 5.28 -4.70 7.47
C SER A 83 3.82 -4.81 6.99
N PRO A 84 3.07 -5.87 7.38
CA PRO A 84 1.68 -6.08 6.98
C PRO A 84 0.78 -4.87 7.25
N GLY A 85 -0.28 -4.73 6.45
CA GLY A 85 -1.24 -3.62 6.57
C GLY A 85 -0.62 -2.28 6.16
N ALA A 86 0.28 -2.33 5.17
CA ALA A 86 0.91 -1.13 4.61
C ALA A 86 -0.06 -0.37 3.70
N ALA A 87 -1.01 -1.08 3.09
CA ALA A 87 -1.99 -0.50 2.19
C ALA A 87 -3.33 -0.21 2.87
N TRP A 88 -3.98 0.86 2.43
CA TRP A 88 -5.35 1.18 2.77
C TRP A 88 -6.32 0.28 2.01
N ARG A 89 -7.44 -0.15 2.61
CA ARG A 89 -8.53 -0.79 1.87
C ARG A 89 -9.63 0.22 1.59
N SER A 90 -10.05 0.34 0.34
CA SER A 90 -11.06 1.34 -0.07
C SER A 90 -12.41 1.15 0.62
N ALA A 91 -12.72 -0.07 1.07
CA ALA A 91 -13.94 -0.40 1.80
C ALA A 91 -13.90 0.01 3.29
N TRP A 92 -12.74 0.39 3.83
CA TRP A 92 -12.63 0.81 5.21
C TRP A 92 -13.28 2.17 5.44
N LYS A 93 -14.03 2.27 6.53
CA LYS A 93 -14.53 3.55 7.06
C LYS A 93 -13.64 4.12 8.15
N SER A 94 -12.80 3.28 8.75
CA SER A 94 -11.76 3.67 9.69
C SER A 94 -10.64 2.63 9.70
N HIS A 95 -9.48 3.03 10.21
CA HIS A 95 -8.37 2.13 10.48
C HIS A 95 -7.50 2.71 11.60
N ALA A 96 -6.83 1.85 12.35
CA ALA A 96 -5.93 2.23 13.42
C ALA A 96 -4.57 1.51 13.35
N VAL A 97 -3.50 2.30 13.40
CA VAL A 97 -2.12 1.84 13.50
C VAL A 97 -1.57 2.19 14.88
N ALA A 98 -0.95 1.22 15.53
CA ALA A 98 -0.24 1.43 16.78
C ALA A 98 1.25 1.13 16.57
N ALA A 99 2.11 1.89 17.23
CA ALA A 99 3.53 1.59 17.33
C ALA A 99 3.90 1.49 18.81
N GLY A 100 4.70 0.47 19.13
CA GLY A 100 5.22 0.21 20.47
C GLY A 100 6.21 1.29 20.94
N ALA A 101 6.68 1.12 22.18
CA ALA A 101 7.43 2.10 22.97
C ALA A 101 8.81 2.48 22.41
N ASP A 102 8.86 3.09 21.23
CA ASP A 102 10.08 3.67 20.70
C ASP A 102 10.45 4.89 21.54
N ALA A 103 11.68 4.90 22.07
CA ALA A 103 12.14 5.86 23.08
C ALA A 103 11.21 6.01 24.32
N GLY A 104 10.51 4.94 24.71
CA GLY A 104 9.61 4.95 25.88
C GLY A 104 8.29 5.72 25.66
N ARG A 105 7.88 5.93 24.40
CA ARG A 105 6.60 6.55 24.05
C ARG A 105 5.72 5.60 23.25
N GLU A 106 4.47 5.45 23.66
CA GLU A 106 3.48 4.68 22.92
C GLU A 106 2.67 5.59 22.01
N ARG A 107 2.36 5.13 20.80
CA ARG A 107 1.61 5.93 19.83
C ARG A 107 0.51 5.13 19.16
N ILE A 108 -0.65 5.77 18.98
CA ILE A 108 -1.80 5.22 18.26
C ILE A 108 -2.28 6.27 17.27
N ALA A 109 -2.41 5.89 16.01
CA ALA A 109 -2.94 6.73 14.96
C ALA A 109 -4.25 6.11 14.44
N ILE A 110 -5.29 6.93 14.31
CA ILE A 110 -6.61 6.52 13.84
C ILE A 110 -6.97 7.43 12.68
N VAL A 111 -7.46 6.87 11.57
CA VAL A 111 -8.10 7.63 10.50
C VAL A 111 -9.52 7.10 10.33
N GLU A 112 -10.49 8.00 10.20
CA GLU A 112 -11.91 7.67 10.14
C GLU A 112 -12.66 8.64 9.23
N THR A 113 -13.72 8.17 8.60
CA THR A 113 -14.62 9.02 7.83
C THR A 113 -15.41 9.95 8.75
N SER A 114 -15.56 11.21 8.36
CA SER A 114 -16.31 12.21 9.11
C SER A 114 -17.16 13.03 8.15
N GLY A 115 -18.46 12.72 8.08
CA GLY A 115 -19.36 13.30 7.07
C GLY A 115 -18.89 12.99 5.64
N ALA A 116 -18.61 14.03 4.85
CA ALA A 116 -18.10 13.93 3.49
C ALA A 116 -16.55 13.94 3.39
N GLY A 117 -15.85 13.86 4.52
CA GLY A 117 -14.40 13.96 4.59
C GLY A 117 -13.74 12.89 5.45
N TRP A 118 -12.50 13.13 5.81
CA TRP A 118 -11.71 12.27 6.70
C TRP A 118 -11.17 13.06 7.88
N THR A 119 -11.18 12.42 9.04
CA THR A 119 -10.52 12.90 10.26
C THR A 119 -9.45 11.89 10.64
N ALA A 120 -8.27 12.39 10.98
CA ALA A 120 -7.17 11.58 11.46
C ALA A 120 -6.71 12.09 12.82
N THR A 121 -6.44 11.19 13.75
CA THR A 121 -6.05 11.51 15.12
C THR A 121 -4.81 10.70 15.51
N GLU A 122 -3.77 11.36 16.00
CA GLU A 122 -2.59 10.75 16.60
C GLU A 122 -2.63 10.96 18.10
N TRP A 123 -2.44 9.88 18.84
CA TRP A 123 -2.30 9.83 20.29
C TRP A 123 -0.88 9.45 20.63
N THR A 124 -0.25 10.21 21.52
CA THR A 124 1.08 9.91 22.05
C THR A 124 1.02 9.88 23.56
N TRP A 125 1.48 8.78 24.16
CA TRP A 125 1.61 8.63 25.60
C TRP A 125 3.05 8.41 26.04
N SER A 126 3.49 9.20 27.01
CA SER A 126 4.79 9.09 27.69
C SER A 126 4.57 8.68 29.15
N PRO A 127 4.74 7.40 29.51
CA PRO A 127 4.41 6.88 30.83
C PRO A 127 5.11 7.64 31.97
N SER A 128 4.39 7.83 33.09
CA SER A 128 4.97 8.46 34.29
C SER A 128 6.10 7.60 34.89
N PRO A 129 7.18 8.21 35.42
CA PRO A 129 8.16 7.46 36.20
C PRO A 129 7.58 6.94 37.52
N ARG A 130 6.53 7.57 38.07
CA ARG A 130 5.91 7.17 39.34
C ARG A 130 4.97 5.96 39.16
N PRO A 131 5.16 4.84 39.88
CA PRO A 131 4.40 3.60 39.66
C PRO A 131 2.88 3.75 39.74
N ALA A 132 2.36 4.39 40.80
CA ALA A 132 0.92 4.56 40.98
C ALA A 132 0.28 5.38 39.86
N SER A 133 0.91 6.50 39.46
CA SER A 133 0.44 7.32 38.34
C SER A 133 0.54 6.57 37.01
N ARG A 134 1.60 5.76 36.82
CA ARG A 134 1.79 4.95 35.62
C ARG A 134 0.69 3.90 35.48
N ALA A 135 0.39 3.16 36.54
CA ALA A 135 -0.66 2.14 36.53
C ALA A 135 -2.04 2.75 36.20
N TRP A 136 -2.34 3.92 36.79
CA TRP A 136 -3.54 4.66 36.45
C TRP A 136 -3.58 5.08 34.97
N GLN A 137 -2.48 5.64 34.45
CA GLN A 137 -2.37 6.07 33.04
C GLN A 137 -2.50 4.89 32.06
N GLN A 138 -1.82 3.78 32.34
CA GLN A 138 -1.87 2.56 31.55
C GLN A 138 -3.32 2.07 31.40
N ALA A 139 -4.06 1.97 32.50
CA ALA A 139 -5.45 1.51 32.46
C ALA A 139 -6.38 2.40 31.59
N ARG A 140 -6.00 3.66 31.31
CA ARG A 140 -6.74 4.54 30.37
C ARG A 140 -6.21 4.39 28.95
N TRP A 141 -4.90 4.28 28.80
CA TRP A 141 -4.28 3.97 27.53
C TRP A 141 -4.79 2.64 26.96
N ASP A 142 -4.94 1.61 27.79
CA ASP A 142 -5.49 0.30 27.40
C ASP A 142 -6.93 0.41 26.87
N LYS A 143 -7.73 1.36 27.39
CA LYS A 143 -9.07 1.64 26.84
C LYS A 143 -8.97 2.21 25.43
N LEU A 144 -8.04 3.14 25.20
CA LEU A 144 -7.77 3.68 23.87
C LEU A 144 -7.27 2.59 22.92
N VAL A 145 -6.32 1.75 23.35
CA VAL A 145 -5.83 0.59 22.58
C VAL A 145 -6.98 -0.34 22.21
N LYS A 146 -7.85 -0.67 23.18
CA LYS A 146 -9.02 -1.51 22.95
C LYS A 146 -9.98 -0.88 21.95
N SER A 147 -10.35 0.39 22.12
CA SER A 147 -11.21 1.10 21.16
C SER A 147 -10.59 1.18 19.77
N ALA A 148 -9.29 1.49 19.66
CA ALA A 148 -8.58 1.55 18.38
C ALA A 148 -8.49 0.18 17.70
N SER A 149 -8.29 -0.90 18.46
CA SER A 149 -8.29 -2.26 17.91
C SER A 149 -9.63 -2.67 17.31
N ALA A 150 -10.75 -2.21 17.88
CA ALA A 150 -12.09 -2.45 17.34
C ALA A 150 -12.35 -1.71 16.01
N LEU A 151 -11.56 -0.68 15.69
CA LEU A 151 -11.62 0.06 14.42
C LEU A 151 -10.79 -0.57 13.32
N ARG A 152 -9.94 -1.56 13.61
CA ARG A 152 -9.25 -2.31 12.55
C ARG A 152 -10.31 -3.09 11.78
N GLY A 153 -10.63 -2.62 10.57
CA GLY A 153 -11.48 -3.36 9.65
C GLY A 153 -10.95 -4.77 9.45
N ALA A 154 -11.84 -5.74 9.28
CA ALA A 154 -11.47 -7.14 9.09
C ALA A 154 -10.44 -7.26 7.96
N ASP A 155 -9.21 -7.62 8.32
CA ASP A 155 -8.22 -8.00 7.34
C ASP A 155 -8.60 -9.39 6.84
N PRO A 156 -8.84 -9.59 5.52
CA PRO A 156 -8.92 -10.94 4.99
C PRO A 156 -7.64 -11.69 5.36
N ALA A 157 -7.80 -12.99 5.61
CA ALA A 157 -6.71 -13.84 6.05
C ALA A 157 -5.45 -13.64 5.17
N PRO A 158 -4.24 -13.69 5.76
CA PRO A 158 -2.96 -13.31 5.13
C PRO A 158 -2.50 -14.22 3.98
N ASN A 159 -3.39 -14.97 3.34
CA ASN A 159 -3.03 -16.07 2.44
C ASN A 159 -2.85 -15.69 0.98
N ASP A 160 -2.98 -14.41 0.61
CA ASP A 160 -2.58 -13.96 -0.73
C ASP A 160 -1.08 -13.59 -0.71
N ALA A 161 -0.25 -14.54 -1.14
CA ALA A 161 1.20 -14.33 -1.24
C ALA A 161 1.56 -13.14 -2.15
N MET A 162 0.78 -12.89 -3.21
CA MET A 162 1.01 -11.75 -4.09
C MET A 162 0.69 -10.43 -3.38
N LEU A 163 -0.32 -10.40 -2.50
CA LEU A 163 -0.63 -9.22 -1.67
C LEU A 163 0.55 -8.88 -0.77
N ALA A 164 1.13 -9.87 -0.10
CA ALA A 164 2.29 -9.66 0.76
C ALA A 164 3.51 -9.13 -0.05
N VAL A 165 3.76 -9.67 -1.24
CA VAL A 165 4.82 -9.17 -2.14
C VAL A 165 4.55 -7.74 -2.58
N TRP A 166 3.32 -7.44 -2.97
CA TRP A 166 2.92 -6.10 -3.40
C TRP A 166 3.04 -5.08 -2.27
N GLU A 167 2.57 -5.39 -1.05
CA GLU A 167 2.71 -4.50 0.10
C GLU A 167 4.19 -4.22 0.42
N ARG A 168 5.07 -5.24 0.32
CA ARG A 168 6.52 -5.04 0.45
C ARG A 168 7.09 -4.14 -0.65
N ASN A 169 6.57 -4.30 -1.88
CA ASN A 169 6.98 -3.50 -3.04
C ASN A 169 6.58 -2.02 -2.93
N LEU A 170 5.58 -1.68 -2.12
CA LEU A 170 5.25 -0.29 -1.83
C LEU A 170 6.45 0.45 -1.23
N ASN A 171 7.27 -0.22 -0.41
CA ASN A 171 8.47 0.35 0.20
C ASN A 171 8.21 1.74 0.83
N GLY A 172 7.13 1.85 1.61
CA GLY A 172 6.75 3.10 2.30
C GLY A 172 5.90 4.05 1.47
N ARG A 173 5.68 3.77 0.17
CA ARG A 173 4.71 4.50 -0.66
C ARG A 173 3.28 4.18 -0.23
N ALA A 174 2.37 5.11 -0.53
CA ALA A 174 0.94 4.90 -0.33
C ALA A 174 0.41 3.85 -1.33
N GLY A 175 -0.25 2.83 -0.79
CA GLY A 175 -0.95 1.81 -1.56
C GLY A 175 -2.42 1.73 -1.16
N GLU A 176 -3.28 1.39 -2.11
CA GLU A 176 -4.71 1.20 -1.89
C GLU A 176 -5.21 -0.10 -2.52
N ILE A 177 -5.97 -0.88 -1.75
CA ILE A 177 -6.64 -2.09 -2.19
C ILE A 177 -8.09 -1.73 -2.49
N GLY A 178 -8.42 -1.68 -3.79
CA GLY A 178 -9.76 -1.44 -4.30
C GLY A 178 -10.45 -2.70 -4.82
N ALA A 179 -11.70 -2.55 -5.26
CA ALA A 179 -12.47 -3.64 -5.86
C ALA A 179 -11.92 -4.10 -7.23
N ASP A 180 -11.24 -3.20 -7.95
CA ASP A 180 -10.70 -3.43 -9.30
C ASP A 180 -9.20 -3.74 -9.32
N GLY A 181 -8.56 -3.83 -8.14
CA GLY A 181 -7.14 -4.14 -8.00
C GLY A 181 -6.44 -3.30 -6.93
N TRP A 182 -5.12 -3.42 -6.89
CA TRP A 182 -4.27 -2.74 -5.91
C TRP A 182 -3.51 -1.61 -6.58
N ARG A 183 -3.63 -0.39 -6.06
CA ARG A 183 -3.16 0.84 -6.71
C ARG A 183 -2.04 1.49 -5.92
N TRP A 184 -1.08 2.06 -6.62
CA TRP A 184 -0.02 2.88 -6.05
C TRP A 184 0.57 3.81 -7.10
N GLU A 185 1.33 4.79 -6.64
CA GLU A 185 2.05 5.70 -7.52
C GLU A 185 3.51 5.25 -7.69
N SER A 186 3.98 5.23 -8.95
CA SER A 186 5.37 4.98 -9.30
C SER A 186 5.78 5.89 -10.46
N ASP A 187 6.89 6.62 -10.33
CA ASP A 187 7.38 7.59 -11.33
C ASP A 187 6.29 8.56 -11.84
N GLY A 188 5.43 9.03 -10.92
CA GLY A 188 4.29 9.89 -11.24
C GLY A 188 3.26 9.24 -12.17
N LYS A 189 3.15 7.90 -12.15
CA LYS A 189 2.12 7.12 -12.84
C LYS A 189 1.28 6.38 -11.82
N CYS A 190 -0.03 6.36 -12.08
CA CYS A 190 -0.91 5.50 -11.33
C CYS A 190 -0.86 4.09 -11.89
N LEU A 191 -0.36 3.16 -11.09
CA LEU A 191 -0.28 1.75 -11.43
C LEU A 191 -1.39 1.00 -10.71
N ARG A 192 -1.94 -0.01 -11.37
CA ARG A 192 -2.92 -0.94 -10.80
C ARG A 192 -2.47 -2.37 -11.03
N LEU A 193 -2.33 -3.13 -9.96
CA LEU A 193 -2.06 -4.57 -9.99
C LEU A 193 -3.36 -5.35 -9.83
N THR A 194 -3.54 -6.37 -10.67
CA THR A 194 -4.58 -7.39 -10.50
C THR A 194 -3.97 -8.77 -10.60
N THR A 195 -4.30 -9.64 -9.65
CA THR A 195 -4.04 -11.06 -9.78
C THR A 195 -5.00 -11.65 -10.82
N LEU A 196 -4.50 -12.53 -11.66
CA LEU A 196 -5.31 -13.24 -12.63
C LEU A 196 -5.53 -14.67 -12.14
N ALA A 197 -6.76 -15.17 -12.27
CA ALA A 197 -7.05 -16.60 -12.10
C ALA A 197 -6.09 -17.45 -12.94
N ALA A 198 -5.88 -18.72 -12.58
CA ALA A 198 -5.15 -19.64 -13.46
C ALA A 198 -5.87 -19.76 -14.82
N ALA A 199 -5.13 -19.87 -15.93
CA ALA A 199 -5.78 -20.12 -17.23
C ALA A 199 -6.12 -21.60 -17.37
N ASP A 200 -7.24 -21.88 -18.05
CA ASP A 200 -7.78 -23.23 -18.25
C ASP A 200 -6.88 -24.15 -19.10
N ILE A 201 -5.86 -23.59 -19.77
CA ILE A 201 -4.88 -24.38 -20.54
C ILE A 201 -3.48 -23.88 -20.15
N PRO A 202 -2.74 -24.57 -19.26
CA PRO A 202 -1.38 -24.18 -18.93
C PRO A 202 -0.49 -24.45 -20.14
N LEU A 203 0.21 -23.42 -20.64
CA LEU A 203 1.49 -23.71 -21.27
C LEU A 203 2.43 -23.89 -20.06
N PRO A 204 3.02 -25.08 -19.84
CA PRO A 204 3.89 -25.28 -18.69
C PRO A 204 5.10 -24.36 -18.84
N LEU A 205 5.17 -23.35 -17.99
CA LEU A 205 6.33 -22.48 -17.90
C LEU A 205 7.32 -23.17 -16.95
N PRO A 206 8.57 -23.44 -17.37
CA PRO A 206 9.51 -24.13 -16.51
C PRO A 206 9.86 -23.26 -15.31
N TYR A 207 9.90 -23.89 -14.14
CA TYR A 207 10.36 -23.28 -12.90
C TYR A 207 11.87 -23.04 -12.93
N ALA A 208 12.66 -23.97 -13.43
CA ALA A 208 14.10 -23.82 -13.54
C ALA A 208 14.48 -22.83 -14.65
N ARG A 209 15.54 -22.03 -14.42
CA ARG A 209 15.97 -20.99 -15.38
C ARG A 209 16.66 -21.62 -16.59
N GLU A 210 17.42 -22.68 -16.36
CA GLU A 210 18.14 -23.48 -17.36
C GLU A 210 17.19 -24.20 -18.34
N ASP A 211 15.98 -24.56 -17.89
CA ASP A 211 14.99 -25.26 -18.70
C ASP A 211 14.15 -24.32 -19.59
N ALA A 212 14.34 -23.00 -19.47
CA ALA A 212 13.56 -22.01 -20.18
C ALA A 212 13.99 -21.85 -21.65
N ARG A 213 13.50 -22.78 -22.45
CA ARG A 213 13.80 -22.87 -23.88
C ARG A 213 13.28 -21.67 -24.69
N LEU A 214 13.95 -21.36 -25.80
CA LEU A 214 13.55 -20.25 -26.69
C LEU A 214 12.20 -20.55 -27.36
N GLU A 215 11.93 -21.81 -27.69
CA GLU A 215 10.73 -22.27 -28.37
C GLU A 215 9.48 -22.08 -27.51
N GLN A 216 9.59 -22.35 -26.20
CA GLN A 216 8.50 -22.13 -25.25
C GLN A 216 8.17 -20.63 -25.12
N ARG A 217 9.20 -19.77 -25.12
CA ARG A 217 9.02 -18.32 -25.09
C ARG A 217 8.35 -17.81 -26.37
N ALA A 218 8.76 -18.31 -27.53
CA ALA A 218 8.14 -17.99 -28.81
C ALA A 218 6.67 -18.46 -28.87
N ALA A 219 6.38 -19.68 -28.41
CA ALA A 219 5.02 -20.21 -28.35
C ALA A 219 4.12 -19.36 -27.43
N MET A 220 4.64 -18.92 -26.28
CA MET A 220 3.92 -17.99 -25.39
C MET A 220 3.66 -16.64 -26.05
N GLN A 221 4.64 -16.09 -26.76
CA GLN A 221 4.47 -14.82 -27.47
C GLN A 221 3.37 -14.94 -28.54
N ILE A 222 3.35 -16.02 -29.33
CA ILE A 222 2.30 -16.26 -30.33
C ILE A 222 0.92 -16.37 -29.64
N ARG A 223 0.85 -17.07 -28.51
CA ARG A 223 -0.39 -17.21 -27.74
C ARG A 223 -0.89 -15.86 -27.21
N LEU A 224 0.01 -15.01 -26.71
CA LEU A 224 -0.33 -13.66 -26.27
C LEU A 224 -0.83 -12.80 -27.43
N ALA A 225 -0.16 -12.85 -28.59
CA ALA A 225 -0.58 -12.12 -29.78
C ALA A 225 -1.97 -12.57 -30.28
N ARG A 226 -2.30 -13.87 -30.18
CA ARG A 226 -3.66 -14.37 -30.49
C ARG A 226 -4.70 -13.92 -29.47
N ARG A 227 -4.34 -13.84 -28.19
CA ARG A 227 -5.25 -13.41 -27.12
C ARG A 227 -5.52 -11.90 -27.17
N TYR A 228 -4.52 -11.11 -27.55
CA TYR A 228 -4.57 -9.66 -27.61
C TYR A 228 -4.22 -9.19 -29.03
N PRO A 229 -5.12 -9.38 -30.02
CA PRO A 229 -4.82 -9.10 -31.42
C PRO A 229 -4.60 -7.61 -31.72
N SER A 230 -5.14 -6.71 -30.88
CA SER A 230 -4.93 -5.26 -30.96
C SER A 230 -3.70 -4.76 -30.19
N ALA A 231 -2.97 -5.63 -29.51
CA ALA A 231 -1.84 -5.24 -28.69
C ALA A 231 -0.57 -5.00 -29.52
N THR A 232 0.10 -3.88 -29.25
CA THR A 232 1.47 -3.66 -29.69
C THR A 232 2.42 -4.04 -28.56
N PHE A 233 3.16 -5.14 -28.72
CA PHE A 233 4.13 -5.61 -27.74
C PHE A 233 5.37 -4.71 -27.74
N VAL A 234 5.56 -3.98 -26.65
CA VAL A 234 6.74 -3.12 -26.42
C VAL A 234 7.88 -3.89 -25.76
N ALA A 235 7.54 -4.90 -24.95
CA ALA A 235 8.48 -5.93 -24.52
C ALA A 235 7.84 -7.31 -24.80
N PRO A 236 8.42 -8.13 -25.69
CA PRO A 236 7.89 -9.46 -25.97
C PRO A 236 8.01 -10.35 -24.73
N PHE A 237 7.32 -11.49 -24.75
CA PHE A 237 7.42 -12.50 -23.71
C PHE A 237 8.88 -12.94 -23.53
N ARG A 238 9.44 -12.62 -22.37
CA ARG A 238 10.84 -12.85 -22.02
C ARG A 238 10.97 -13.31 -20.58
N MET A 239 12.07 -14.01 -20.29
CA MET A 239 12.46 -14.24 -18.92
C MET A 239 13.04 -12.93 -18.34
N LEU A 240 12.71 -12.62 -17.10
CA LEU A 240 13.37 -11.57 -16.32
C LEU A 240 14.75 -12.04 -15.87
N ASP A 241 15.74 -11.20 -16.14
CA ASP A 241 17.04 -11.37 -15.54
C ASP A 241 17.07 -10.67 -14.18
N LEU A 242 17.08 -11.47 -13.10
CA LEU A 242 17.04 -10.96 -11.73
C LEU A 242 18.47 -10.90 -11.20
N GLN A 243 19.01 -9.69 -11.07
CA GLN A 243 20.30 -9.45 -10.46
C GLN A 243 20.25 -9.88 -8.99
N GLY A 244 21.10 -10.83 -8.58
CA GLY A 244 21.14 -11.35 -7.21
C GLY A 244 20.15 -12.48 -6.88
N GLY A 245 19.47 -13.04 -7.88
CA GLY A 245 18.77 -14.32 -7.72
C GLY A 245 19.79 -15.42 -7.41
N GLY A 246 19.78 -15.95 -6.19
CA GLY A 246 20.59 -17.11 -5.86
C GLY A 246 20.29 -18.27 -6.82
N ARG A 247 21.17 -19.28 -6.87
CA ARG A 247 21.06 -20.45 -7.76
C ARG A 247 19.72 -21.22 -7.64
N HIS A 248 18.90 -20.91 -6.64
CA HIS A 248 17.60 -21.51 -6.35
C HIS A 248 16.38 -20.66 -6.77
N ALA A 249 16.58 -19.41 -7.20
CA ALA A 249 15.49 -18.54 -7.64
C ALA A 249 14.89 -19.06 -8.95
N GLY A 250 13.59 -19.35 -8.94
CA GLY A 250 12.87 -19.85 -10.11
C GLY A 250 12.78 -18.81 -11.22
N ALA A 251 12.63 -19.25 -12.46
CA ALA A 251 12.38 -18.39 -13.61
C ALA A 251 11.15 -17.50 -13.38
N LYS A 252 11.21 -16.28 -13.89
CA LYS A 252 10.11 -15.32 -13.87
C LYS A 252 9.98 -14.79 -15.29
N TYR A 253 8.77 -14.72 -15.81
CA TYR A 253 8.55 -14.26 -17.18
C TYR A 253 7.72 -13.00 -17.18
N THR A 254 7.97 -12.13 -18.16
CA THR A 254 7.20 -10.92 -18.35
C THR A 254 6.93 -10.65 -19.82
N ALA A 255 5.89 -9.88 -20.07
CA ALA A 255 5.57 -9.29 -21.36
C ALA A 255 4.91 -7.95 -21.09
N ILE A 256 5.18 -6.96 -21.94
CA ILE A 256 4.58 -5.63 -21.84
C ILE A 256 4.07 -5.24 -23.21
N TRP A 257 2.83 -4.79 -23.23
CA TRP A 257 2.18 -4.33 -24.45
C TRP A 257 1.35 -3.10 -24.19
N THR A 258 1.02 -2.42 -25.27
CA THR A 258 0.07 -1.32 -25.26
C THR A 258 -1.16 -1.71 -26.06
N GLU A 259 -2.32 -1.44 -25.50
CA GLU A 259 -3.60 -1.65 -26.15
C GLU A 259 -4.50 -0.45 -25.85
N ARG A 260 -5.00 0.21 -26.89
CA ARG A 260 -5.74 1.49 -26.75
C ARG A 260 -4.90 2.49 -25.93
N ALA A 261 -5.50 3.13 -24.91
CA ALA A 261 -4.83 4.08 -24.04
C ALA A 261 -4.29 3.44 -22.76
N THR A 262 -3.89 2.17 -22.77
CA THR A 262 -3.29 1.51 -21.61
C THR A 262 -1.96 0.84 -21.96
N VAL A 263 -1.04 0.88 -21.00
CA VAL A 263 0.16 0.02 -20.98
C VAL A 263 -0.11 -1.08 -19.97
N THR A 264 0.02 -2.33 -20.41
CA THR A 264 -0.16 -3.50 -19.56
C THR A 264 1.15 -4.27 -19.54
N GLY A 265 1.67 -4.50 -18.35
CA GLY A 265 2.69 -5.48 -18.10
C GLY A 265 2.11 -6.68 -17.37
N GLN A 266 2.54 -7.88 -17.73
CA GLN A 266 2.16 -9.10 -17.04
C GLN A 266 3.40 -9.84 -16.56
N ILE A 267 3.31 -10.41 -15.37
CA ILE A 267 4.31 -11.34 -14.83
C ILE A 267 3.69 -12.74 -14.68
N TRP A 268 4.50 -13.74 -14.98
CA TRP A 268 4.25 -15.14 -14.70
C TRP A 268 5.33 -15.66 -13.76
N ILE A 269 4.88 -16.28 -12.67
CA ILE A 269 5.72 -16.87 -11.64
C ILE A 269 5.36 -18.36 -11.55
N PRO A 270 6.09 -19.24 -12.26
CA PRO A 270 5.99 -20.68 -12.04
C PRO A 270 6.29 -21.00 -10.58
N LEU A 271 5.55 -21.95 -10.01
CA LEU A 271 5.70 -22.38 -8.62
C LEU A 271 6.30 -23.79 -8.60
N LYS A 272 7.12 -24.08 -7.59
CA LYS A 272 7.75 -25.40 -7.44
C LYS A 272 6.67 -26.44 -7.16
N ASN A 273 6.60 -27.48 -7.98
CA ASN A 273 5.61 -28.56 -7.90
C ASN A 273 4.15 -28.15 -8.21
N GLU A 274 3.92 -26.99 -8.80
CA GLU A 274 2.59 -26.63 -9.32
C GLU A 274 2.61 -26.50 -10.83
N GLU A 275 1.59 -27.03 -11.49
CA GLU A 275 1.44 -26.93 -12.94
C GLU A 275 1.07 -25.51 -13.40
N ARG A 276 0.58 -24.68 -12.48
CA ARG A 276 0.01 -23.36 -12.77
C ARG A 276 0.93 -22.27 -12.24
N ALA A 277 1.39 -21.41 -13.14
CA ALA A 277 2.08 -20.19 -12.74
C ALA A 277 1.10 -19.20 -12.08
N LEU A 278 1.55 -18.58 -10.98
CA LEU A 278 0.93 -17.38 -10.46
C LEU A 278 1.05 -16.24 -11.48
N ARG A 279 -0.03 -15.47 -11.64
CA ARG A 279 -0.10 -14.41 -12.66
C ARG A 279 -0.59 -13.12 -12.05
N ALA A 280 0.09 -12.03 -12.38
CA ALA A 280 -0.34 -10.68 -12.05
C ALA A 280 -0.15 -9.76 -13.25
N GLN A 281 -1.07 -8.81 -13.39
CA GLN A 281 -1.00 -7.74 -14.39
C GLN A 281 -0.85 -6.41 -13.68
N VAL A 282 0.09 -5.59 -14.15
CA VAL A 282 0.24 -4.19 -13.78
C VAL A 282 -0.18 -3.33 -14.96
N VAL A 283 -1.13 -2.44 -14.73
CA VAL A 283 -1.73 -1.58 -15.76
C VAL A 283 -1.50 -0.12 -15.41
N ALA A 284 -1.14 0.68 -16.42
CA ALA A 284 -1.08 2.13 -16.35
C ALA A 284 -1.91 2.73 -17.49
N ASN A 285 -2.71 3.76 -17.18
CA ASN A 285 -3.42 4.53 -18.20
C ASN A 285 -2.48 5.55 -18.84
N LEU A 286 -2.54 5.66 -20.17
CA LEU A 286 -1.87 6.68 -20.95
C LEU A 286 -2.73 7.95 -21.02
N PRO A 287 -2.10 9.13 -21.20
CA PRO A 287 -2.84 10.35 -21.50
C PRO A 287 -3.65 10.21 -22.80
N ALA A 288 -4.72 11.00 -22.92
CA ALA A 288 -5.66 10.92 -24.04
C ALA A 288 -5.04 11.08 -25.45
N ARG A 289 -3.90 11.79 -25.57
CA ARG A 289 -3.13 11.95 -26.82
C ARG A 289 -1.74 11.32 -26.71
N TYR A 290 -1.67 10.00 -26.82
CA TYR A 290 -0.42 9.24 -26.70
C TYR A 290 0.36 9.10 -28.03
N ASP A 291 -0.19 9.61 -29.12
CA ASP A 291 0.35 9.66 -30.48
C ASP A 291 1.25 10.87 -30.75
N THR A 292 1.16 11.91 -29.91
CA THR A 292 2.06 13.08 -29.95
C THR A 292 3.47 12.75 -29.42
N PRO A 293 4.52 13.55 -29.70
CA PRO A 293 5.85 13.34 -29.12
C PRO A 293 5.84 13.28 -27.57
N ALA A 294 5.05 14.14 -26.93
CA ALA A 294 4.85 14.11 -25.48
C ALA A 294 4.11 12.84 -25.02
N GLY A 295 3.15 12.38 -25.82
CA GLY A 295 2.43 11.13 -25.63
C GLY A 295 3.32 9.88 -25.72
N LEU A 296 4.21 9.83 -26.71
CA LEU A 296 5.21 8.78 -26.88
C LEU A 296 6.20 8.75 -25.71
N ALA A 297 6.66 9.92 -25.25
CA ALA A 297 7.50 10.03 -24.05
C ALA A 297 6.75 9.52 -22.80
N ALA A 298 5.48 9.88 -22.64
CA ALA A 298 4.64 9.37 -21.55
C ALA A 298 4.48 7.85 -21.60
N ARG A 299 4.29 7.28 -22.81
CA ARG A 299 4.25 5.82 -23.03
C ARG A 299 5.55 5.15 -22.61
N SER A 300 6.70 5.65 -23.08
CA SER A 300 8.01 5.09 -22.72
C SER A 300 8.26 5.15 -21.22
N ASN A 301 7.87 6.25 -20.56
CA ASN A 301 7.98 6.37 -19.10
C ASN A 301 7.07 5.37 -18.36
N SER A 302 5.83 5.17 -18.82
CA SER A 302 4.93 4.16 -18.25
C SER A 302 5.46 2.74 -18.45
N VAL A 303 6.04 2.42 -19.61
CA VAL A 303 6.69 1.12 -19.86
C VAL A 303 7.84 0.90 -18.88
N ARG A 304 8.74 1.88 -18.73
CA ARG A 304 9.88 1.77 -17.80
C ARG A 304 9.42 1.60 -16.35
N ALA A 305 8.43 2.37 -15.91
CA ALA A 305 7.86 2.24 -14.56
C ALA A 305 7.28 0.83 -14.33
N ILE A 306 6.52 0.30 -15.29
CA ILE A 306 5.99 -1.07 -15.21
C ILE A 306 7.13 -2.10 -15.20
N GLU A 307 8.16 -1.96 -16.03
CA GLU A 307 9.31 -2.87 -16.03
C GLU A 307 10.01 -2.93 -14.68
N GLN A 308 10.27 -1.78 -14.07
CA GLN A 308 10.92 -1.69 -12.76
C GLN A 308 10.07 -2.33 -11.67
N GLU A 309 8.76 -2.07 -11.66
CA GLU A 309 7.85 -2.61 -10.66
C GLU A 309 7.67 -4.13 -10.81
N LEU A 310 7.56 -4.64 -12.04
CA LEU A 310 7.51 -6.09 -12.28
C LEU A 310 8.81 -6.78 -11.85
N ALA A 311 9.97 -6.18 -12.12
CA ALA A 311 11.25 -6.69 -11.66
C ALA A 311 11.37 -6.67 -10.13
N SER A 312 10.90 -5.60 -9.48
CA SER A 312 10.90 -5.49 -8.01
C SER A 312 9.97 -6.53 -7.36
N ILE A 313 8.76 -6.72 -7.89
CA ILE A 313 7.83 -7.78 -7.47
C ILE A 313 8.48 -9.16 -7.62
N ALA A 314 9.13 -9.43 -8.75
CA ALA A 314 9.83 -10.68 -9.00
C ALA A 314 10.97 -10.92 -7.98
N THR A 315 11.78 -9.90 -7.70
CA THR A 315 12.88 -9.96 -6.73
C THR A 315 12.35 -10.20 -5.31
N ILE A 316 11.30 -9.49 -4.89
CA ILE A 316 10.69 -9.66 -3.57
C ILE A 316 10.07 -11.05 -3.44
N TRP A 317 9.42 -11.56 -4.49
CA TRP A 317 8.90 -12.91 -4.53
C TRP A 317 10.00 -13.94 -4.28
N SER A 318 11.06 -13.92 -5.11
CA SER A 318 12.16 -14.88 -4.97
C SER A 318 12.85 -14.77 -3.61
N ALA A 319 12.99 -13.56 -3.06
CA ALA A 319 13.56 -13.36 -1.73
C ALA A 319 12.68 -13.89 -0.58
N THR A 320 11.36 -13.95 -0.78
CA THR A 320 10.40 -14.30 0.29
C THR A 320 9.99 -15.77 0.24
N TYR A 321 9.90 -16.37 -0.95
CA TYR A 321 9.29 -17.69 -1.15
C TYR A 321 10.20 -18.73 -1.82
N GLU A 322 11.39 -18.36 -2.31
CA GLU A 322 12.27 -19.25 -3.09
C GLU A 322 13.70 -19.33 -2.56
N ARG A 323 13.95 -18.78 -1.36
CA ARG A 323 15.22 -18.91 -0.65
C ARG A 323 15.31 -20.22 0.12
#